data_AF-A0A177FFB6-F1
#
_entry.id   AF-A0A177FFB6-F1
#
_cell.length_a   1.000
_cell.length_b   1.000
_cell.length_c   1.000
_cell.angle_alpha   90.00
_cell.angle_beta   90.00
_cell.angle_gamma   90.00
#
_symmetry.space_group_name_H-M   'P 1'
#
loop_
_entity.id
_entity.type
_entity.pdbx_description
1 polymer ?
#
loop_
_entity_poly.entity_id
_entity_poly.type
_entity_poly.pdbx_seq_one_letter_code
_entity_poly.pdbx_strand_id
1 'polypeptide(L)'
;MADVNADRKPVLSVIVGGLPRTGTTSMTKALEILLRGPVFDGGSASYIGNTVMQRRMLELAQHCPMRTLVDRTFVQYRLAELTEGCVATSDQPGCYFLEELLQLYPEAKVICTVRDRGSWWDSYSALWQGIEDLYSWSWLSPSLRRFCIFSYKFWGRVPQAVDIPECEPLPMVNQEKLYEAHAEYVQRVVPPSQLYFFNVRDGWEPLCKILNVPVPETPFPHAFPRSWLKEGKNALIARLKRRLATMIGLVGLFVAVTAFAGNKYLQKGD
;
A
#
# COMPACT_ATOMS: atom_id res chain seq x y z
N MET A 1 19.57 -25.02 -24.95
CA MET A 1 19.11 -25.71 -23.72
C MET A 1 17.82 -25.03 -23.32
N ALA A 2 16.69 -25.74 -23.39
CA ALA A 2 15.42 -25.21 -22.91
C ALA A 2 15.53 -25.04 -21.39
N ASP A 3 15.11 -23.87 -20.89
CA ASP A 3 15.13 -23.51 -19.48
C ASP A 3 14.23 -24.48 -18.69
N VAL A 4 14.84 -25.38 -17.93
CA VAL A 4 14.17 -26.43 -17.13
C VAL A 4 13.29 -25.81 -16.02
N ASN A 5 13.33 -24.49 -15.81
CA ASN A 5 12.50 -23.77 -14.85
C ASN A 5 11.25 -23.09 -15.43
N ALA A 6 10.97 -23.20 -16.73
CA ALA A 6 9.87 -22.47 -17.38
C ALA A 6 8.47 -22.77 -16.80
N ASP A 7 8.29 -23.91 -16.12
CA ASP A 7 7.01 -24.34 -15.52
C ASP A 7 6.90 -24.10 -14.00
N ARG A 8 7.95 -23.60 -13.34
CA ARG A 8 7.90 -23.40 -11.89
C ARG A 8 7.35 -22.01 -11.58
N LYS A 9 6.20 -21.94 -10.89
CA LYS A 9 5.69 -20.67 -10.36
C LYS A 9 6.81 -19.96 -9.59
N PRO A 10 7.07 -18.66 -9.85
CA PRO A 10 8.11 -17.93 -9.14
C PRO A 10 7.85 -17.96 -7.63
N VAL A 11 8.91 -18.21 -6.88
CA VAL A 11 8.91 -18.26 -5.42
C VAL A 11 9.42 -16.93 -4.89
N LEU A 12 8.72 -16.39 -3.89
CA LEU A 12 9.10 -15.14 -3.26
C LEU A 12 10.47 -15.30 -2.58
N SER A 13 11.44 -14.51 -3.02
CA SER A 13 12.85 -14.60 -2.58
C SER A 13 13.33 -13.32 -1.89
N VAL A 14 12.58 -12.23 -2.00
CA VAL A 14 12.91 -10.94 -1.39
C VAL A 14 11.69 -10.34 -0.70
N ILE A 15 11.84 -9.93 0.55
CA ILE A 15 10.85 -9.16 1.30
C ILE A 15 11.43 -7.76 1.51
N VAL A 16 10.79 -6.73 0.94
CA VAL A 16 11.19 -5.35 1.24
C VAL A 16 10.55 -4.95 2.57
N GLY A 17 11.37 -4.96 3.62
CA GLY A 17 10.96 -4.71 4.99
C GLY A 17 10.85 -3.23 5.38
N GLY A 18 11.30 -2.31 4.52
CA GLY A 18 11.33 -0.88 4.84
C GLY A 18 9.95 -0.22 4.85
N LEU A 19 9.81 0.81 5.68
CA LEU A 19 8.56 1.57 5.84
C LEU A 19 8.08 2.20 4.52
N PRO A 20 6.78 2.52 4.41
CA PRO A 20 6.32 3.40 3.35
C PRO A 20 7.16 4.69 3.33
N ARG A 21 7.40 5.23 2.13
CA ARG A 21 8.14 6.51 1.91
C ARG A 21 9.66 6.46 2.11
N THR A 22 10.26 5.28 2.25
CA THR A 22 11.73 5.07 2.23
C THR A 22 12.27 4.71 0.83
N GLY A 23 11.42 4.77 -0.21
CA GLY A 23 11.79 4.44 -1.59
C GLY A 23 11.24 3.10 -2.10
N THR A 24 10.29 2.51 -1.38
CA THR A 24 9.64 1.22 -1.71
C THR A 24 9.21 1.12 -3.18
N THR A 25 8.60 2.14 -3.78
CA THR A 25 8.17 2.02 -5.19
C THR A 25 9.34 1.99 -6.19
N SER A 26 10.44 2.69 -5.90
CA SER A 26 11.65 2.58 -6.70
C SER A 26 12.28 1.20 -6.53
N MET A 27 12.25 0.67 -5.31
CA MET A 27 12.65 -0.70 -4.99
C MET A 27 11.81 -1.75 -5.72
N THR A 28 10.48 -1.60 -5.77
CA THR A 28 9.56 -2.47 -6.52
C THR A 28 10.01 -2.58 -7.98
N LYS A 29 10.26 -1.44 -8.65
CA LYS A 29 10.72 -1.41 -10.05
C LYS A 29 12.10 -2.02 -10.23
N ALA A 30 13.03 -1.77 -9.30
CA ALA A 30 14.36 -2.37 -9.35
C ALA A 30 14.30 -3.91 -9.22
N LEU A 31 13.46 -4.43 -8.32
CA LEU A 31 13.29 -5.87 -8.14
C LEU A 31 12.59 -6.55 -9.31
N GLU A 32 11.60 -5.89 -9.94
CA GLU A 32 11.01 -6.38 -11.20
C GLU A 32 12.08 -6.56 -12.30
N ILE A 33 13.01 -5.61 -12.42
CA ILE A 33 14.12 -5.66 -13.39
C ILE A 33 15.08 -6.80 -13.05
N LEU A 34 15.54 -6.90 -11.80
CA LEU A 34 16.58 -7.84 -11.39
C LEU A 34 16.08 -9.28 -11.30
N LEU A 35 14.88 -9.49 -10.76
CA LEU A 35 14.32 -10.82 -10.50
C LEU A 35 13.40 -11.32 -11.61
N ARG A 36 13.11 -10.49 -12.62
CA ARG A 36 12.31 -10.83 -13.81
C ARG A 36 10.97 -11.46 -13.47
N GLY A 37 10.28 -10.91 -12.48
CA GLY A 37 8.97 -11.38 -12.06
C GLY A 37 8.17 -10.30 -11.35
N PRO A 38 6.88 -10.56 -11.09
CA PRO A 38 6.01 -9.58 -10.47
C PRO A 38 6.40 -9.37 -9.00
N VAL A 39 6.35 -8.12 -8.57
CA VAL A 39 6.57 -7.73 -7.18
C VAL A 39 5.23 -7.29 -6.61
N PHE A 40 4.82 -7.91 -5.51
CA PHE A 40 3.61 -7.51 -4.83
C PHE A 40 3.84 -6.22 -4.03
N ASP A 41 3.26 -5.10 -4.46
CA ASP A 41 3.28 -3.83 -3.74
C ASP A 41 1.89 -3.53 -3.19
N GLY A 42 1.68 -3.72 -1.89
CA GLY A 42 0.36 -3.56 -1.26
C GLY A 42 -0.11 -2.12 -1.16
N GLY A 43 0.80 -1.14 -1.13
CA GLY A 43 0.45 0.26 -1.19
C GLY A 43 -0.22 0.58 -2.52
N SER A 44 0.39 0.13 -3.62
CA SER A 44 -0.18 0.22 -4.95
C SER A 44 -1.44 -0.65 -5.10
N ALA A 45 -1.41 -1.90 -4.66
CA ALA A 45 -2.52 -2.85 -4.81
C ALA A 45 -3.80 -2.39 -4.09
N SER A 46 -3.67 -1.77 -2.92
CA SER A 46 -4.81 -1.23 -2.17
C SER A 46 -5.44 0.00 -2.85
N TYR A 47 -4.65 0.82 -3.56
CA TYR A 47 -5.13 2.05 -4.20
C TYR A 47 -5.56 1.86 -5.65
N ILE A 48 -4.69 1.32 -6.50
CA ILE A 48 -4.91 1.16 -7.95
C ILE A 48 -5.34 -0.25 -8.36
N GLY A 49 -5.36 -1.21 -7.43
CA GLY A 49 -5.80 -2.58 -7.71
C GLY A 49 -7.27 -2.65 -8.15
N ASN A 50 -7.60 -3.71 -8.89
CA ASN A 50 -8.98 -3.99 -9.25
C ASN A 50 -9.85 -4.28 -8.01
N THR A 51 -11.18 -4.34 -8.21
CA THR A 51 -12.13 -4.55 -7.10
C THR A 51 -11.84 -5.80 -6.27
N VAL A 52 -11.40 -6.90 -6.90
CA VAL A 52 -11.06 -8.14 -6.19
C VAL A 52 -9.84 -7.91 -5.30
N MET A 53 -8.76 -7.36 -5.85
CA MET A 53 -7.54 -7.05 -5.11
C MET A 53 -7.81 -6.12 -3.92
N GLN A 54 -8.57 -5.04 -4.11
CA GLN A 54 -8.92 -4.13 -3.02
C GLN A 54 -9.73 -4.80 -1.91
N ARG A 55 -10.62 -5.76 -2.25
CA ARG A 55 -11.36 -6.53 -1.24
C ARG A 55 -10.42 -7.44 -0.45
N ARG A 56 -9.51 -8.15 -1.13
CA ARG A 56 -8.51 -9.00 -0.47
C ARG A 56 -7.63 -8.21 0.50
N MET A 57 -7.18 -7.03 0.09
CA MET A 57 -6.42 -6.11 0.96
C MET A 57 -7.25 -5.64 2.16
N LEU A 58 -8.52 -5.28 1.93
CA LEU A 58 -9.41 -4.86 3.01
C LEU A 58 -9.70 -6.00 3.99
N GLU A 59 -9.92 -7.22 3.51
CA GLU A 59 -10.11 -8.41 4.33
C GLU A 59 -8.87 -8.70 5.18
N LEU A 60 -7.65 -8.59 4.61
CA LEU A 60 -6.41 -8.66 5.38
C LEU A 60 -6.41 -7.65 6.53
N ALA A 61 -6.75 -6.39 6.24
CA ALA A 61 -6.78 -5.32 7.23
C ALA A 61 -7.88 -5.48 8.28
N GLN A 62 -8.98 -6.17 7.98
CA GLN A 62 -10.06 -6.43 8.94
C GLN A 62 -9.66 -7.43 10.03
N HIS A 63 -8.68 -8.30 9.77
CA HIS A 63 -8.08 -9.20 10.74
C HIS A 63 -6.89 -8.60 11.50
N CYS A 64 -6.71 -7.28 11.39
CA CYS A 64 -5.67 -6.53 12.10
C CYS A 64 -6.30 -5.62 13.18
N PRO A 65 -5.78 -5.59 14.42
CA PRO A 65 -4.69 -6.43 14.94
C PRO A 65 -5.09 -7.91 15.02
N MET A 66 -4.11 -8.81 14.89
CA MET A 66 -4.33 -10.25 15.02
C MET A 66 -4.52 -10.61 16.49
N ARG A 67 -5.75 -10.77 16.95
CA ARG A 67 -6.07 -11.04 18.37
C ARG A 67 -6.30 -12.50 18.66
N THR A 68 -6.78 -13.25 17.67
CA THR A 68 -7.16 -14.66 17.81
C THR A 68 -6.32 -15.57 16.92
N LEU A 69 -6.39 -16.88 17.16
CA LEU A 69 -5.80 -17.86 16.24
C LEU A 69 -6.44 -17.79 14.84
N VAL A 70 -7.75 -17.49 14.78
CA VAL A 70 -8.46 -17.31 13.49
C VAL A 70 -7.86 -16.15 12.70
N ASP A 71 -7.58 -15.03 13.35
CA ASP A 71 -6.95 -13.88 12.69
C ASP A 71 -5.56 -14.24 12.15
N ARG A 72 -4.74 -14.91 12.96
CA ARG A 72 -3.38 -15.33 12.56
C ARG A 72 -3.42 -16.27 11.36
N THR A 73 -4.27 -17.30 11.40
CA THR A 73 -4.43 -18.25 10.30
C THR A 73 -4.94 -17.56 9.04
N PHE A 74 -5.92 -16.67 9.17
CA PHE A 74 -6.45 -15.93 8.02
C PHE A 74 -5.41 -14.99 7.40
N VAL A 75 -4.67 -14.24 8.24
CA VAL A 75 -3.59 -13.37 7.77
C VAL A 75 -2.55 -14.21 7.02
N GLN A 76 -2.09 -15.32 7.57
CA GLN A 76 -1.10 -16.16 6.91
C GLN A 76 -1.59 -16.71 5.57
N TYR A 77 -2.84 -17.20 5.51
CA TYR A 77 -3.50 -17.59 4.26
C TYR A 77 -3.55 -16.44 3.25
N ARG A 78 -3.96 -15.25 3.69
CA ARG A 78 -4.13 -14.09 2.81
C ARG A 78 -2.79 -13.57 2.29
N LEU A 79 -1.76 -13.57 3.13
CA LEU A 79 -0.41 -13.23 2.71
C LEU A 79 0.07 -14.18 1.62
N ALA A 80 -0.07 -15.49 1.82
CA ALA A 80 0.29 -16.50 0.83
C ALA A 80 -0.46 -16.31 -0.51
N GLU A 81 -1.76 -15.99 -0.47
CA GLU A 81 -2.56 -15.70 -1.68
C GLU A 81 -2.12 -14.41 -2.39
N LEU A 82 -1.82 -13.35 -1.63
CA LEU A 82 -1.40 -12.06 -2.19
C LEU A 82 0.00 -12.13 -2.82
N THR A 83 0.90 -12.92 -2.24
CA THR A 83 2.27 -13.09 -2.73
C THR A 83 2.45 -14.29 -3.66
N GLU A 84 1.36 -15.00 -3.99
CA GLU A 84 1.43 -16.13 -4.91
C GLU A 84 1.96 -15.69 -6.28
N GLY A 85 2.97 -16.41 -6.78
CA GLY A 85 3.57 -16.10 -8.08
C GLY A 85 4.34 -14.78 -8.12
N CYS A 86 4.68 -14.19 -6.98
CA CYS A 86 5.54 -13.02 -6.88
C CYS A 86 6.98 -13.40 -6.53
N VAL A 87 7.94 -12.69 -7.11
CA VAL A 87 9.38 -12.87 -6.78
C VAL A 87 9.79 -12.06 -5.55
N ALA A 88 9.05 -11.00 -5.25
CA ALA A 88 9.25 -10.16 -4.08
C ALA A 88 7.97 -9.51 -3.59
N THR A 89 8.02 -8.91 -2.40
CA THR A 89 6.97 -8.03 -1.85
C THR A 89 7.55 -6.70 -1.39
N SER A 90 6.75 -5.63 -1.45
CA SER A 90 7.13 -4.29 -1.02
C SER A 90 5.98 -3.51 -0.41
N ASP A 91 6.33 -2.48 0.37
CA ASP A 91 5.41 -1.76 1.23
C ASP A 91 4.64 -2.72 2.16
N GLN A 92 3.31 -2.63 2.29
CA GLN A 92 2.55 -3.72 2.91
C GLN A 92 2.48 -4.91 1.92
N PRO A 93 2.58 -6.17 2.35
CA PRO A 93 2.77 -6.64 3.72
C PRO A 93 4.22 -6.59 4.23
N GLY A 94 5.22 -6.42 3.35
CA GLY A 94 6.65 -6.52 3.68
C GLY A 94 7.11 -5.69 4.88
N CYS A 95 6.53 -4.52 5.13
CA CYS A 95 6.96 -3.64 6.22
C CYS A 95 6.43 -4.02 7.62
N TYR A 96 5.33 -4.78 7.73
CA TYR A 96 4.68 -5.06 9.02
C TYR A 96 4.25 -6.52 9.23
N PHE A 97 4.54 -7.42 8.28
CA PHE A 97 4.26 -8.86 8.42
C PHE A 97 5.53 -9.71 8.22
N LEU A 98 6.67 -9.23 8.71
CA LEU A 98 7.95 -9.92 8.50
C LEU A 98 7.96 -11.32 9.12
N GLU A 99 7.40 -11.46 10.32
CA GLU A 99 7.30 -12.76 11.01
C GLU A 99 6.47 -13.76 10.19
N GLU A 100 5.29 -13.35 9.72
CA GLU A 100 4.40 -14.21 8.96
C GLU A 100 4.96 -14.52 7.57
N LEU A 101 5.60 -13.55 6.92
CA LEU A 101 6.22 -13.75 5.61
C LEU A 101 7.46 -14.64 5.70
N LEU A 102 8.28 -14.53 6.75
CA LEU A 102 9.43 -15.42 6.97
C LEU A 102 9.00 -16.84 7.35
N GLN A 103 7.83 -17.02 7.97
CA GLN A 103 7.26 -18.36 8.14
C GLN A 103 6.84 -18.98 6.79
N LEU A 104 6.30 -18.18 5.87
CA LEU A 104 5.91 -18.64 4.53
C LEU A 104 7.11 -18.83 3.60
N TYR A 105 8.12 -17.97 3.72
CA TYR A 105 9.29 -17.91 2.85
C TYR A 105 10.57 -17.83 3.69
N PRO A 106 10.97 -18.93 4.35
CA PRO A 106 12.06 -18.94 5.32
C PRO A 106 13.43 -18.64 4.72
N GLU A 107 13.60 -18.77 3.40
CA GLU A 107 14.86 -18.49 2.69
C GLU A 107 14.91 -17.08 2.08
N ALA A 108 13.84 -16.30 2.22
CA ALA A 108 13.77 -14.97 1.62
C ALA A 108 14.75 -14.00 2.29
N LYS A 109 15.46 -13.21 1.47
CA LYS A 109 16.25 -12.08 1.98
C LYS A 109 15.30 -10.95 2.35
N VAL A 110 15.55 -10.27 3.46
CA VAL A 110 14.82 -9.06 3.85
C VAL A 110 15.68 -7.83 3.57
N ILE A 111 15.17 -6.96 2.71
CA ILE A 111 15.82 -5.68 2.40
C ILE A 111 15.03 -4.56 3.07
N CYS A 112 15.57 -4.00 4.15
CA CYS A 112 14.99 -2.86 4.83
C CYS A 112 15.45 -1.56 4.15
N THR A 113 14.54 -0.93 3.40
CA THR A 113 14.83 0.35 2.76
C THR A 113 14.81 1.48 3.80
N VAL A 114 15.87 2.29 3.84
CA VAL A 114 16.08 3.35 4.84
C VAL A 114 16.17 4.74 4.22
N ARG A 115 15.85 5.75 5.03
CA ARG A 115 15.91 7.17 4.67
C ARG A 115 16.29 8.00 5.90
N ASP A 116 16.78 9.22 5.68
CA ASP A 116 16.85 10.22 6.75
C ASP A 116 15.49 10.36 7.46
N ARG A 117 15.50 10.32 8.80
CA ARG A 117 14.32 10.25 9.66
C ARG A 117 13.40 11.46 9.48
N GLY A 118 13.96 12.68 9.53
CA GLY A 118 13.17 13.90 9.37
C GLY A 118 12.53 13.98 7.99
N SER A 119 13.31 13.72 6.95
CA SER A 119 12.82 13.66 5.57
C SER A 119 11.78 12.55 5.34
N TRP A 120 11.90 11.42 6.04
CA TRP A 120 10.90 10.36 6.01
C TRP A 120 9.60 10.85 6.65
N TRP A 121 9.67 11.43 7.85
CA TRP A 121 8.52 11.92 8.59
C TRP A 121 7.72 12.95 7.80
N ASP A 122 8.38 13.94 7.19
CA ASP A 122 7.74 14.92 6.29
C ASP A 122 6.95 14.25 5.16
N SER A 123 7.50 13.15 4.60
CA SER A 123 6.83 12.45 3.52
C SER A 123 5.72 11.52 4.00
N TYR A 124 5.87 10.94 5.18
CA TYR A 124 4.95 9.98 5.77
C TYR A 124 3.70 10.68 6.29
N SER A 125 3.87 11.74 7.09
CA SER A 125 2.78 12.61 7.55
C SER A 125 1.98 13.20 6.38
N ALA A 126 2.65 13.67 5.32
CA ALA A 126 1.98 14.20 4.14
C ALA A 126 1.17 13.13 3.36
N LEU A 127 1.61 11.87 3.33
CA LEU A 127 0.85 10.77 2.73
C LEU A 127 -0.48 10.59 3.47
N TRP A 128 -0.42 10.51 4.80
CA TRP A 128 -1.59 10.29 5.64
C TRP A 128 -2.57 11.47 5.66
N GLN A 129 -2.07 12.70 5.69
CA GLN A 129 -2.91 13.88 5.46
C GLN A 129 -3.63 13.78 4.12
N GLY A 130 -2.96 13.25 3.09
CA GLY A 130 -3.59 13.00 1.79
C GLY A 130 -4.72 11.95 1.84
N ILE A 131 -4.54 10.87 2.61
CA ILE A 131 -5.56 9.84 2.81
C ILE A 131 -6.77 10.42 3.57
N GLU A 132 -6.53 11.20 4.62
CA GLU A 132 -7.56 11.89 5.39
C GLU A 132 -8.37 12.84 4.50
N ASP A 133 -7.71 13.71 3.75
CA ASP A 133 -8.37 14.63 2.82
C ASP A 133 -9.25 13.87 1.81
N LEU A 134 -8.78 12.70 1.32
CA LEU A 134 -9.53 11.85 0.39
C LEU A 134 -10.71 11.14 1.07
N TYR A 135 -10.61 10.82 2.37
CA TYR A 135 -11.64 10.10 3.11
C TYR A 135 -12.99 10.82 3.04
N SER A 136 -12.99 12.15 3.21
CA SER A 136 -14.20 12.98 3.15
C SER A 136 -14.90 12.93 1.78
N TRP A 137 -14.16 12.65 0.71
CA TRP A 137 -14.69 12.53 -0.66
C TRP A 137 -14.90 11.08 -1.10
N SER A 138 -14.47 10.11 -0.29
CA SER A 138 -14.39 8.71 -0.67
C SER A 138 -15.75 8.08 -1.01
N TRP A 139 -16.84 8.58 -0.42
CA TRP A 139 -18.20 8.09 -0.67
C TRP A 139 -18.64 8.22 -2.15
N LEU A 140 -18.02 9.12 -2.91
CA LEU A 140 -18.25 9.32 -4.35
C LEU A 140 -17.55 8.28 -5.25
N SER A 141 -16.77 7.37 -4.67
CA SER A 141 -16.04 6.34 -5.40
C SER A 141 -15.88 5.09 -4.54
N PRO A 142 -16.56 3.98 -4.88
CA PRO A 142 -16.45 2.73 -4.12
C PRO A 142 -15.02 2.20 -3.98
N SER A 143 -14.17 2.39 -5.00
CA SER A 143 -12.77 1.99 -4.95
C SER A 143 -11.96 2.88 -4.00
N LEU A 144 -12.16 4.21 -4.05
CA LEU A 144 -11.52 5.13 -3.12
C LEU A 144 -11.96 4.86 -1.68
N ARG A 145 -13.26 4.59 -1.47
CA ARG A 145 -13.80 4.22 -0.15
C ARG A 145 -13.15 2.96 0.41
N ARG A 146 -12.97 1.92 -0.42
CA ARG A 146 -12.26 0.70 0.00
C ARG A 146 -10.82 0.99 0.40
N PHE A 147 -10.06 1.71 -0.42
CA PHE A 147 -8.68 2.11 -0.12
C PHE A 147 -8.58 2.89 1.20
N CYS A 148 -9.47 3.85 1.38
CA CYS A 148 -9.55 4.67 2.58
C CYS A 148 -9.84 3.82 3.83
N ILE A 149 -10.89 2.99 3.80
CA ILE A 149 -11.23 2.10 4.92
C ILE A 149 -10.09 1.11 5.21
N PHE A 150 -9.48 0.55 4.16
CA PHE A 150 -8.29 -0.30 4.29
C PHE A 150 -7.19 0.42 5.05
N SER A 151 -6.85 1.66 4.67
CA SER A 151 -5.77 2.42 5.30
C SER A 151 -5.99 2.61 6.80
N TYR A 152 -7.22 2.94 7.21
CA TYR A 152 -7.59 3.07 8.63
C TYR A 152 -7.63 1.73 9.37
N LYS A 153 -8.14 0.66 8.76
CA LYS A 153 -8.21 -0.67 9.40
C LYS A 153 -6.83 -1.29 9.54
N PHE A 154 -6.00 -1.15 8.51
CA PHE A 154 -4.63 -1.63 8.49
C PHE A 154 -3.79 -1.01 9.61
N TRP A 155 -4.13 0.21 10.03
CA TRP A 155 -3.50 0.87 11.18
C TRP A 155 -3.53 0.00 12.44
N GLY A 156 -4.51 -0.90 12.61
CA GLY A 156 -4.52 -1.86 13.71
C GLY A 156 -3.32 -2.81 13.74
N ARG A 157 -2.67 -3.09 12.60
CA ARG A 157 -1.46 -3.93 12.56
C ARG A 157 -0.23 -3.17 13.02
N VAL A 158 -0.13 -1.87 12.73
CA VAL A 158 1.13 -1.13 12.87
C VAL A 158 1.62 -1.11 14.32
N PRO A 159 0.83 -0.67 15.32
CA PRO A 159 1.23 -0.70 16.72
C PRO A 159 1.57 -2.10 17.22
N GLN A 160 0.77 -3.10 16.80
CA GLN A 160 0.99 -4.51 17.16
C GLN A 160 2.32 -5.06 16.62
N ALA A 161 2.70 -4.71 15.40
CA ALA A 161 3.93 -5.22 14.78
C ALA A 161 5.18 -4.62 15.43
N VAL A 162 5.19 -3.30 15.63
CA VAL A 162 6.38 -2.59 16.12
C VAL A 162 6.43 -2.45 17.65
N ASP A 163 5.44 -2.98 18.36
CA ASP A 163 5.34 -2.95 19.83
C ASP A 163 5.29 -1.52 20.40
N ILE A 164 4.41 -0.68 19.84
CA ILE A 164 4.11 0.65 20.37
C ILE A 164 2.66 0.71 20.85
N PRO A 165 2.30 1.61 21.79
CA PRO A 165 0.91 1.78 22.22
C PRO A 165 -0.03 2.03 21.04
N GLU A 166 -1.27 1.53 21.15
CA GLU A 166 -2.32 1.90 20.18
C GLU A 166 -2.40 3.43 20.12
N CYS A 167 -2.07 3.98 18.97
CA CYS A 167 -2.20 5.39 18.70
C CYS A 167 -3.43 5.57 17.83
N GLU A 168 -4.26 6.57 18.15
CA GLU A 168 -5.28 7.05 17.22
C GLU A 168 -4.61 7.27 15.85
N PRO A 169 -5.24 6.81 14.75
CA PRO A 169 -4.70 7.05 13.41
C PRO A 169 -4.59 8.55 13.13
N LEU A 170 -5.30 9.40 13.89
CA LEU A 170 -5.26 10.85 13.77
C LEU A 170 -5.39 11.57 15.13
N PRO A 171 -4.74 12.74 15.30
CA PRO A 171 -3.70 13.25 14.43
C PRO A 171 -2.38 12.50 14.67
N MET A 172 -1.62 12.22 13.60
CA MET A 172 -0.34 11.52 13.66
C MET A 172 0.79 12.35 14.29
N VAL A 173 0.52 13.15 15.32
CA VAL A 173 1.52 14.09 15.88
C VAL A 173 2.63 13.39 16.68
N ASN A 174 2.52 12.08 16.96
CA ASN A 174 3.40 11.35 17.87
C ASN A 174 4.10 10.12 17.26
N GLN A 175 4.10 9.98 15.93
CA GLN A 175 4.59 8.76 15.30
C GLN A 175 5.98 8.88 14.68
N GLU A 176 6.76 9.93 14.99
CA GLU A 176 8.19 9.93 14.64
C GLU A 176 8.88 8.67 15.19
N LYS A 177 8.52 8.28 16.42
CA LYS A 177 8.98 7.06 17.10
C LYS A 177 8.68 5.76 16.35
N LEU A 178 7.75 5.79 15.38
CA LEU A 178 7.47 4.62 14.53
C LEU A 178 8.70 4.25 13.71
N TYR A 179 9.54 5.23 13.31
CA TYR A 179 10.72 4.94 12.52
C TYR A 179 11.73 4.09 13.30
N GLU A 180 12.03 4.50 14.54
CA GLU A 180 12.92 3.75 15.43
C GLU A 180 12.30 2.42 15.85
N ALA A 181 11.03 2.40 16.25
CA ALA A 181 10.35 1.17 16.66
C ALA A 181 10.27 0.14 15.52
N HIS A 182 10.10 0.61 14.28
CA HIS A 182 10.15 -0.26 13.11
C HIS A 182 11.55 -0.81 12.85
N ALA A 183 12.59 0.01 12.98
CA ALA A 183 13.97 -0.45 12.84
C ALA A 183 14.32 -1.52 13.89
N GLU A 184 13.87 -1.35 15.12
CA GLU A 184 13.99 -2.35 16.20
C GLU A 184 13.20 -3.62 15.89
N TYR A 185 11.96 -3.48 15.40
CA TYR A 185 11.14 -4.61 14.96
C TYR A 185 11.84 -5.44 13.90
N VAL A 186 12.35 -4.81 12.84
CA VAL A 186 13.06 -5.50 11.74
C VAL A 186 14.26 -6.28 12.28
N GLN A 187 15.07 -5.66 13.14
CA GLN A 187 16.24 -6.32 13.72
C GLN A 187 15.88 -7.46 14.67
N ARG A 188 14.74 -7.34 15.37
CA ARG A 188 14.24 -8.35 16.32
C ARG A 188 13.74 -9.60 15.60
N VAL A 189 13.03 -9.44 14.48
CA VAL A 189 12.29 -10.55 13.84
C VAL A 189 13.03 -11.19 12.68
N VAL A 190 13.99 -10.49 12.07
CA VAL A 190 14.73 -10.99 10.91
C VAL A 190 16.09 -11.53 11.35
N PRO A 191 16.45 -12.77 10.98
CA PRO A 191 17.80 -13.28 11.19
C PRO A 191 18.87 -12.37 10.57
N PRO A 192 19.98 -12.07 11.28
CA PRO A 192 21.01 -11.16 10.77
C PRO A 192 21.62 -11.57 9.42
N SER A 193 21.66 -12.87 9.10
CA SER A 193 22.14 -13.39 7.81
C SER A 193 21.21 -13.08 6.63
N GLN A 194 19.95 -12.75 6.89
CA GLN A 194 18.93 -12.46 5.89
C GLN A 194 18.62 -10.96 5.79
N LEU A 195 19.06 -10.15 6.75
CA LEU A 195 18.73 -8.73 6.85
C LEU A 195 19.77 -7.84 6.17
N TYR A 196 19.29 -6.97 5.27
CA TYR A 196 20.11 -5.99 4.57
C TYR A 196 19.46 -4.61 4.64
N PHE A 197 20.20 -3.61 5.12
CA PHE A 197 19.77 -2.21 5.03
C PHE A 197 20.20 -1.61 3.69
N PHE A 198 19.30 -0.86 3.05
CA PHE A 198 19.55 -0.32 1.72
C PHE A 198 18.96 1.08 1.58
N ASN A 199 19.76 2.05 1.13
CA ASN A 199 19.25 3.35 0.72
C ASN A 199 19.09 3.36 -0.81
N VAL A 200 17.88 3.67 -1.30
CA VAL A 200 17.60 3.69 -2.75
C VAL A 200 18.46 4.69 -3.52
N ARG A 201 19.10 5.64 -2.83
CA ARG A 201 20.07 6.58 -3.42
C ARG A 201 21.42 5.93 -3.76
N ASP A 202 21.71 4.76 -3.20
CA ASP A 202 22.97 4.05 -3.42
C ASP A 202 22.99 3.30 -4.77
N GLY A 203 21.83 3.23 -5.45
CA GLY A 203 21.74 2.70 -6.81
C GLY A 203 21.89 1.18 -6.92
N TRP A 204 22.40 0.73 -8.07
CA TRP A 204 22.42 -0.70 -8.42
C TRP A 204 23.44 -1.53 -7.66
N GLU A 205 24.68 -1.05 -7.55
CA GLU A 205 25.82 -1.85 -7.06
C GLU A 205 25.55 -2.55 -5.73
N PRO A 206 25.11 -1.86 -4.64
CA PRO A 206 24.83 -2.53 -3.38
C PRO A 206 23.64 -3.49 -3.46
N LEU A 207 22.59 -3.15 -4.22
CA LEU A 207 21.43 -4.02 -4.39
C LEU A 207 21.79 -5.31 -5.14
N CYS A 208 22.52 -5.19 -6.23
CA CYS A 208 23.02 -6.31 -7.03
C CYS A 208 23.94 -7.22 -6.22
N LYS A 209 24.78 -6.65 -5.34
CA LYS A 209 25.60 -7.41 -4.40
C LYS A 209 24.78 -8.22 -3.39
N ILE A 210 23.74 -7.63 -2.80
CA ILE A 210 22.83 -8.33 -1.87
C ILE A 210 22.14 -9.52 -2.56
N LEU A 211 21.72 -9.32 -3.80
CA LEU A 211 20.97 -10.32 -4.56
C LEU A 211 21.86 -11.31 -5.32
N ASN A 212 23.17 -11.05 -5.39
CA ASN A 212 24.15 -11.82 -6.16
C ASN A 212 23.77 -11.92 -7.67
N VAL A 213 23.47 -10.78 -8.27
CA VAL A 213 23.08 -10.63 -9.69
C VAL A 213 23.93 -9.56 -10.37
N PRO A 214 24.09 -9.59 -11.71
CA PRO A 214 24.82 -8.55 -12.42
C PRO A 214 24.11 -7.18 -12.35
N VAL A 215 24.91 -6.11 -12.47
CA VAL A 215 24.41 -4.73 -12.55
C VAL A 215 23.79 -4.49 -13.93
N PRO A 216 22.51 -4.03 -14.02
CA PRO A 216 21.90 -3.65 -15.29
C PRO A 216 22.55 -2.41 -15.91
N GLU A 217 22.49 -2.29 -17.24
CA GLU A 217 22.95 -1.09 -17.97
C GLU A 217 21.97 0.08 -17.89
N THR A 218 20.75 -0.14 -17.39
CA THR A 218 19.72 0.89 -17.26
C THR A 218 19.96 1.76 -16.01
N PRO A 219 19.50 3.03 -15.99
CA PRO A 219 19.57 3.83 -14.78
C PRO A 219 18.72 3.24 -13.65
N PHE A 220 19.12 3.45 -12.40
CA PHE A 220 18.33 3.00 -11.26
C PHE A 220 16.96 3.68 -11.28
N PRO A 221 15.85 2.96 -11.06
CA PRO A 221 14.52 3.54 -11.11
C PRO A 221 14.33 4.63 -10.06
N HIS A 222 13.87 5.80 -10.48
CA HIS A 222 13.45 6.87 -9.58
C HIS A 222 11.96 7.14 -9.77
N ALA A 223 11.14 6.43 -8.99
CA ALA A 223 9.69 6.52 -9.04
C ALA A 223 9.13 7.35 -7.87
N PHE A 224 8.03 8.07 -8.12
CA PHE A 224 7.23 8.84 -7.15
C PHE A 224 7.91 10.06 -6.48
N PRO A 225 8.14 11.17 -7.23
CA PRO A 225 8.46 12.44 -6.60
C PRO A 225 7.31 12.91 -5.69
N ARG A 226 7.63 13.62 -4.60
CA ARG A 226 6.65 14.09 -3.60
C ARG A 226 5.50 14.91 -4.22
N SER A 227 5.77 15.67 -5.28
CA SER A 227 4.77 16.47 -6.01
C SER A 227 3.61 15.64 -6.55
N TRP A 228 3.90 14.40 -6.98
CA TRP A 228 2.93 13.53 -7.63
C TRP A 228 1.74 13.16 -6.73
N LEU A 229 1.99 13.00 -5.42
CA LEU A 229 0.92 12.75 -4.44
C LEU A 229 0.01 13.96 -4.28
N LYS A 230 0.59 15.16 -4.12
CA LYS A 230 -0.16 16.41 -3.92
C LYS A 230 -1.00 16.75 -5.14
N GLU A 231 -0.39 16.70 -6.33
CA GLU A 231 -1.06 17.00 -7.60
C GLU A 231 -2.12 15.96 -7.94
N GLY A 232 -1.80 14.66 -7.79
CA GLY A 232 -2.73 13.56 -8.02
C GLY A 232 -3.96 13.62 -7.11
N LYS A 233 -3.75 13.89 -5.81
CA LYS A 233 -4.83 14.11 -4.85
C LYS A 233 -5.74 15.27 -5.27
N ASN A 234 -5.16 16.43 -5.57
CA ASN A 234 -5.92 17.62 -5.92
C ASN A 234 -6.74 17.41 -7.20
N ALA A 235 -6.15 16.76 -8.20
CA ALA A 235 -6.83 16.40 -9.44
C ALA A 235 -8.00 15.42 -9.20
N LEU A 236 -7.80 14.41 -8.34
CA LEU A 236 -8.85 13.46 -7.96
C LEU A 236 -10.00 14.15 -7.22
N ILE A 237 -9.71 14.96 -6.21
CA ILE A 237 -10.74 15.72 -5.47
C ILE A 237 -11.51 16.63 -6.42
N ALA A 238 -10.83 17.33 -7.34
CA ALA A 238 -11.50 18.16 -8.34
C ALA A 238 -12.43 17.34 -9.26
N ARG A 239 -12.04 16.12 -9.65
CA ARG A 239 -12.91 15.20 -10.41
C ARG A 239 -14.12 14.76 -9.61
N LEU A 240 -13.95 14.47 -8.32
CA LEU A 240 -15.05 14.08 -7.43
C LEU A 240 -16.02 15.24 -7.20
N LYS A 241 -15.51 16.46 -6.99
CA LYS A 241 -16.33 17.69 -6.92
C LYS A 241 -17.16 17.90 -8.17
N ARG A 242 -16.57 17.74 -9.36
CA ARG A 242 -17.31 17.82 -10.64
C ARG A 242 -18.42 16.77 -10.73
N ARG A 243 -18.14 15.52 -10.34
CA ARG A 243 -19.17 14.45 -10.30
C ARG A 243 -20.32 14.80 -9.36
N LEU A 244 -20.01 15.31 -8.16
CA LEU A 244 -21.02 15.74 -7.21
C LEU A 244 -21.90 16.86 -7.78
N ALA A 245 -21.30 17.88 -8.40
CA ALA A 245 -22.04 18.97 -9.04
C ALA A 245 -22.97 18.45 -10.14
N THR A 246 -22.51 17.50 -10.98
CA THR A 246 -23.35 16.87 -12.00
C THR A 246 -24.51 16.09 -11.39
N MET A 247 -24.28 15.31 -10.33
CA MET A 247 -25.36 14.57 -9.65
C MET A 247 -26.40 15.51 -9.05
N ILE A 248 -25.98 16.58 -8.37
CA ILE A 248 -26.88 17.61 -7.83
C ILE A 248 -27.69 18.24 -8.96
N GLY A 249 -27.06 18.57 -10.09
CA GLY A 249 -27.74 19.12 -11.26
C GLY A 249 -28.81 18.18 -11.83
N LEU A 250 -28.50 16.89 -11.95
CA LEU A 250 -29.45 15.88 -12.44
C LEU A 250 -30.63 15.67 -11.47
N VAL A 251 -30.38 15.65 -10.16
CA VAL A 251 -31.45 15.57 -9.14
C VAL A 251 -32.32 16.82 -9.18
N GLY A 252 -31.72 18.01 -9.30
CA GLY A 252 -32.45 19.26 -9.44
C GLY A 252 -33.32 19.29 -10.70
N LEU A 253 -32.79 18.82 -11.84
CA LEU A 253 -33.56 18.69 -13.08
C LEU A 253 -34.72 17.70 -12.94
N PHE A 254 -34.48 16.55 -12.31
CA PHE A 254 -35.52 15.55 -12.06
C PHE A 254 -36.65 16.12 -11.20
N VAL A 255 -36.32 16.80 -10.09
CA VAL A 255 -37.30 17.47 -9.22
C VAL A 255 -38.08 18.55 -9.98
N ALA A 256 -37.41 19.34 -10.83
CA ALA A 256 -38.08 20.36 -11.64
C ALA A 256 -39.06 19.74 -12.65
N VAL A 257 -38.67 18.65 -13.31
CA VAL A 257 -39.52 17.94 -14.28
C VAL A 257 -40.74 17.30 -13.59
N THR A 258 -40.56 16.66 -12.43
CA THR A 258 -41.67 16.05 -11.69
C THR A 258 -42.63 17.10 -11.14
N ALA A 259 -42.12 18.21 -10.60
CA ALA A 259 -42.94 19.33 -10.16
C ALA A 259 -43.74 19.96 -11.31
N PHE A 260 -43.10 20.18 -12.48
CA PHE A 260 -43.77 20.73 -13.66
C PHE A 260 -44.85 19.78 -14.20
N ALA A 261 -44.55 18.48 -14.32
CA ALA A 261 -45.51 17.47 -14.77
C ALA A 261 -46.70 17.35 -13.80
N GLY A 262 -46.45 17.37 -12.49
CA GLY A 262 -47.49 17.36 -11.45
C GLY A 262 -48.39 18.59 -11.52
N ASN A 263 -47.82 19.78 -11.66
CA ASN A 263 -48.60 21.01 -11.79
C ASN A 263 -49.48 21.00 -13.05
N LYS A 264 -48.95 20.51 -14.19
CA LYS A 264 -49.72 20.36 -15.43
C LYS A 264 -50.83 19.31 -15.33
N TYR A 265 -50.63 18.26 -14.54
CA TYR A 265 -51.66 17.24 -14.29
C TYR A 265 -52.82 17.81 -13.46
N LEU A 266 -52.51 18.58 -12.40
CA LEU A 266 -53.52 19.24 -11.58
C LEU A 266 -54.35 20.26 -12.39
N GLN A 267 -53.71 21.03 -13.28
CA GLN A 267 -54.41 22.00 -14.15
C GLN A 267 -55.31 21.39 -15.23
N LYS A 268 -55.24 20.07 -15.49
CA LYS A 268 -56.11 19.36 -16.44
C LYS A 268 -57.30 18.65 -15.78
N GLY A 269 -57.35 18.64 -14.45
CA GLY A 269 -58.39 17.97 -13.67
C GLY A 269 -59.57 18.86 -13.29
N ASP A 270 -59.49 20.17 -13.58
CA ASP A 270 -60.57 21.17 -13.50
C ASP A 270 -61.19 21.40 -14.89
#